data_AF-A0A3P3TUR8-F1
#
_entry.id   AF-A0A3P3TUR8-F1
#
_cell.length_a   1.000
_cell.length_b   1.000
_cell.length_c   1.000
_cell.angle_alpha   90.00
_cell.angle_beta   90.00
_cell.angle_gamma   90.00
#
_symmetry.space_group_name_H-M   'P 1'
#
loop_
_entity.id
_entity.type
_entity.pdbx_description
1 polymer ?
#
loop_
_entity_poly.entity_id
_entity_poly.type
_entity_poly.pdbx_seq_one_letter_code
_entity_poly.pdbx_strand_id
1 'polypeptide(L)'
;MNTATDAKRIKLLEGVPFKEAWPNFKQNLKKFFENLKNCLSPKPSSARDILPNIQKVDYGVNDLSQIAIKFRKTNKITSARRNVTVFEYVDESGNLTQKAFISNSEKHAEVVGMDFLKNNNIPNESVKRIYTE
;
A
#
# COMPACT_ATOMS: atom_id res chain seq x y z
N MET A 1 29.85 21.94 1.59
CA MET A 1 28.80 21.78 2.62
C MET A 1 27.56 21.23 1.90
N ASN A 2 27.27 19.93 2.03
CA ASN A 2 26.10 19.30 1.40
C ASN A 2 25.24 18.67 2.48
N THR A 3 24.07 19.24 2.75
CA THR A 3 23.06 18.69 3.65
C THR A 3 22.08 17.84 2.85
N ALA A 4 22.34 16.54 2.75
CA ALA A 4 21.38 15.57 2.23
C ALA A 4 20.40 15.20 3.36
N THR A 5 19.19 15.74 3.29
CA THR A 5 18.11 15.41 4.24
C THR A 5 17.47 14.09 3.83
N ASP A 6 17.50 13.17 4.78
CA ASP A 6 17.09 11.77 4.73
C ASP A 6 15.57 11.63 4.50
N ALA A 7 15.15 11.45 3.24
CA ALA A 7 13.75 11.27 2.87
C ALA A 7 13.35 9.78 2.91
N LYS A 8 12.45 9.45 3.87
CA LYS A 8 11.79 8.14 4.02
C LYS A 8 11.05 7.73 2.73
N ARG A 9 11.12 6.43 2.40
CA ARG A 9 11.16 5.91 1.02
C ARG A 9 10.29 4.64 0.95
N ILE A 10 9.13 4.58 0.24
CA ILE A 10 8.11 3.47 0.33
C ILE A 10 7.56 2.99 -1.06
N LYS A 11 6.89 1.81 -1.12
CA LYS A 11 6.69 0.85 -2.25
C LYS A 11 5.21 0.68 -2.75
N LEU A 12 5.01 0.48 -4.07
CA LEU A 12 3.83 0.21 -4.93
C LEU A 12 3.85 -1.24 -5.51
N LEU A 13 2.75 -1.83 -6.00
CA LEU A 13 2.67 -3.16 -6.65
C LEU A 13 1.98 -3.13 -8.05
N GLU A 14 2.56 -3.61 -9.18
CA GLU A 14 1.90 -3.56 -10.54
C GLU A 14 2.08 -4.78 -11.52
N GLY A 15 1.15 -5.76 -11.56
CA GLY A 15 1.02 -6.67 -12.74
C GLY A 15 1.43 -8.16 -12.65
N VAL A 16 0.88 -8.94 -11.72
CA VAL A 16 0.76 -10.41 -11.87
C VAL A 16 -0.71 -10.80 -11.67
N PRO A 17 -1.32 -11.66 -12.52
CA PRO A 17 -2.65 -12.19 -12.27
C PRO A 17 -2.71 -12.94 -10.93
N PHE A 18 -3.59 -12.50 -10.03
CA PHE A 18 -3.70 -12.92 -8.63
C PHE A 18 -3.82 -14.45 -8.42
N LYS A 19 -4.32 -15.17 -9.43
CA LYS A 19 -4.53 -16.62 -9.41
C LYS A 19 -3.23 -17.42 -9.23
N GLU A 20 -2.10 -16.90 -9.69
CA GLU A 20 -0.78 -17.55 -9.55
C GLU A 20 -0.10 -17.23 -8.21
N ALA A 21 -0.51 -16.15 -7.53
CA ALA A 21 0.06 -15.73 -6.26
C ALA A 21 -0.58 -16.42 -5.03
N TRP A 22 -1.71 -17.11 -5.22
CA TRP A 22 -2.65 -17.48 -4.16
C TRP A 22 -2.13 -18.50 -3.11
N PRO A 23 -1.40 -19.58 -3.45
CA PRO A 23 -0.92 -20.53 -2.43
C PRO A 23 0.12 -19.91 -1.50
N ASN A 24 0.90 -18.96 -2.03
CA ASN A 24 1.88 -18.21 -1.26
C ASN A 24 1.32 -16.91 -0.67
N PHE A 25 0.08 -16.50 -0.99
CA PHE A 25 -0.43 -15.18 -0.60
C PHE A 25 -0.65 -15.02 0.89
N LYS A 26 -1.23 -16.01 1.60
CA LYS A 26 -1.36 -15.92 3.09
C LYS A 26 0.01 -15.89 3.78
N GLN A 27 0.97 -16.68 3.29
CA GLN A 27 2.34 -16.69 3.80
C GLN A 27 3.10 -15.41 3.42
N ASN A 28 2.83 -14.84 2.25
CA ASN A 28 3.39 -13.59 1.75
C ASN A 28 2.75 -12.38 2.39
N LEU A 29 1.48 -12.42 2.77
CA LEU A 29 0.81 -11.39 3.56
C LEU A 29 1.36 -11.39 4.96
N LYS A 30 1.47 -12.58 5.58
CA LYS A 30 2.09 -12.72 6.89
C LYS A 30 3.55 -12.26 6.86
N LYS A 31 4.34 -12.66 5.85
CA LYS A 31 5.70 -12.16 5.61
C LYS A 31 5.75 -10.66 5.26
N PHE A 32 4.75 -10.12 4.59
CA PHE A 32 4.66 -8.69 4.25
C PHE A 32 4.40 -7.87 5.51
N PHE A 33 3.47 -8.30 6.36
CA PHE A 33 3.23 -7.69 7.67
C PHE A 33 4.40 -7.90 8.65
N GLU A 34 5.04 -9.08 8.67
CA GLU A 34 6.26 -9.32 9.46
C GLU A 34 7.48 -8.53 8.93
N ASN A 35 7.62 -8.35 7.62
CA ASN A 35 8.65 -7.48 7.04
C ASN A 35 8.34 -5.99 7.27
N LEU A 36 7.07 -5.57 7.28
CA LEU A 36 6.68 -4.21 7.69
C LEU A 36 7.09 -3.93 9.13
N LYS A 37 6.93 -4.92 10.03
CA LYS A 37 7.44 -4.84 11.41
C LYS A 37 8.98 -4.79 11.46
N ASN A 38 9.68 -5.60 10.66
CA ASN A 38 11.15 -5.61 10.60
C ASN A 38 11.76 -4.39 9.88
N CYS A 39 11.02 -3.66 9.04
CA CYS A 39 11.46 -2.41 8.40
C CYS A 39 11.66 -1.24 9.38
N LEU A 40 11.33 -1.41 10.67
CA LEU A 40 11.66 -0.48 11.74
C LEU A 40 13.07 -0.70 12.33
N SER A 41 13.83 -1.67 11.83
CA SER A 41 15.21 -1.97 12.24
C SER A 41 16.11 -2.29 11.04
N PRO A 42 17.34 -1.74 10.93
CA PRO A 42 18.15 -1.94 9.73
C PRO A 42 19.02 -3.19 9.86
N LYS A 43 18.93 -4.13 8.90
CA LYS A 43 20.04 -4.74 8.12
C LYS A 43 19.61 -5.96 7.26
N PRO A 44 20.39 -6.35 6.22
CA PRO A 44 19.87 -6.65 4.88
C PRO A 44 19.91 -8.14 4.48
N SER A 45 19.54 -8.39 3.20
CA SER A 45 19.73 -9.62 2.38
C SER A 45 18.96 -10.86 2.87
N SER A 46 17.93 -11.37 2.20
CA SER A 46 17.95 -11.93 0.83
C SER A 46 16.53 -12.12 0.25
N ALA A 47 15.52 -11.39 0.72
CA ALA A 47 14.11 -11.61 0.34
C ALA A 47 13.68 -10.91 -0.98
N ARG A 48 14.54 -10.88 -2.01
CA ARG A 48 14.20 -10.21 -3.29
C ARG A 48 13.23 -10.99 -4.17
N ASP A 49 13.01 -12.28 -3.91
CA ASP A 49 12.41 -13.16 -4.94
C ASP A 49 10.97 -13.63 -4.66
N ILE A 50 10.22 -13.01 -3.73
CA ILE A 50 8.94 -13.60 -3.28
C ILE A 50 7.67 -12.83 -3.73
N LEU A 51 7.77 -11.60 -4.22
CA LEU A 51 6.62 -10.89 -4.81
C LEU A 51 7.09 -10.13 -6.06
N PRO A 52 6.81 -10.61 -7.29
CA PRO A 52 7.40 -10.09 -8.53
C PRO A 52 7.13 -8.61 -8.79
N ASN A 53 6.29 -7.96 -7.98
CA ASN A 53 5.70 -6.71 -8.39
C ASN A 53 5.83 -5.53 -7.45
N ILE A 54 6.51 -5.66 -6.31
CA ILE A 54 6.61 -4.54 -5.38
C ILE A 54 7.66 -3.53 -5.88
N GLN A 55 7.25 -2.51 -6.62
CA GLN A 55 8.08 -1.41 -7.10
C GLN A 55 8.18 -0.28 -6.08
N LYS A 56 9.36 0.30 -5.87
CA LYS A 56 9.49 1.53 -5.07
C LYS A 56 9.28 2.76 -5.95
N VAL A 57 8.43 3.70 -5.53
CA VAL A 57 8.15 4.92 -6.29
C VAL A 57 8.45 6.16 -5.45
N ASP A 58 8.85 7.24 -6.11
CA ASP A 58 9.08 8.52 -5.45
C ASP A 58 7.73 9.15 -5.03
N TYR A 59 7.75 9.85 -3.89
CA TYR A 59 6.57 10.46 -3.30
C TYR A 59 6.01 11.56 -4.22
N GLY A 60 4.72 11.45 -4.59
CA GLY A 60 4.04 12.43 -5.43
C GLY A 60 4.26 12.29 -6.93
N VAL A 61 5.03 11.30 -7.37
CA VAL A 61 5.31 11.07 -8.80
C VAL A 61 4.22 10.22 -9.47
N ASN A 62 3.70 9.21 -8.76
CA ASN A 62 2.65 8.34 -9.26
C ASN A 62 1.24 8.92 -8.97
N ASP A 63 0.26 8.62 -9.82
CA ASP A 63 -1.12 9.09 -9.70
C ASP A 63 -1.76 8.74 -8.34
N LEU A 64 -1.59 7.50 -7.85
CA LEU A 64 -2.08 7.09 -6.54
C LEU A 64 -1.37 7.82 -5.39
N SER A 65 -0.09 8.15 -5.55
CA SER A 65 0.66 8.93 -4.56
C SER A 65 0.18 10.39 -4.49
N GLN A 66 -0.22 10.97 -5.61
CA GLN A 66 -0.83 12.31 -5.65
C GLN A 66 -2.20 12.31 -4.99
N ILE A 67 -2.98 11.24 -5.16
CA ILE A 67 -4.26 11.05 -4.47
C ILE A 67 -4.03 10.97 -2.96
N ALA A 68 -3.03 10.22 -2.50
CA ALA A 68 -2.68 10.15 -1.08
C ALA A 68 -2.30 11.54 -0.51
N ILE A 69 -1.50 12.31 -1.24
CA ILE A 69 -1.13 13.69 -0.88
C ILE A 69 -2.37 14.59 -0.79
N LYS A 70 -3.24 14.53 -1.81
CA LYS A 70 -4.49 15.31 -1.83
C LYS A 70 -5.39 14.92 -0.67
N PHE A 71 -5.49 13.63 -0.37
CA PHE A 71 -6.27 13.11 0.74
C PHE A 71 -5.73 13.62 2.09
N ARG A 72 -4.41 13.61 2.29
CA ARG A 72 -3.77 14.21 3.47
C ARG A 72 -4.13 15.68 3.65
N LYS A 73 -3.94 16.47 2.59
CA LYS A 73 -4.20 17.92 2.61
C LYS A 73 -5.68 18.21 2.91
N THR A 74 -6.58 17.50 2.23
CA THR A 74 -8.03 17.69 2.38
C THR A 74 -8.52 17.34 3.78
N ASN A 75 -8.01 16.25 4.36
CA ASN A 75 -8.39 15.80 5.69
C ASN A 75 -7.55 16.43 6.82
N LYS A 76 -6.72 17.43 6.51
CA LYS A 76 -5.82 18.11 7.46
C LYS A 76 -4.97 17.15 8.28
N ILE A 77 -4.49 16.07 7.64
CA ILE A 77 -3.68 15.03 8.30
C ILE A 77 -2.25 15.54 8.41
N THR A 78 -1.93 16.13 9.57
CA THR A 78 -0.60 16.69 9.87
C THR A 78 0.32 15.69 10.56
N SER A 79 -0.23 14.64 11.17
CA SER A 79 0.56 13.66 11.90
C SER A 79 1.32 12.72 10.95
N ALA A 80 2.63 12.65 11.15
CA ALA A 80 3.49 11.66 10.50
C ALA A 80 3.25 10.21 11.01
N ARG A 81 2.48 10.04 12.09
CA ARG A 81 2.12 8.71 12.63
C ARG A 81 0.93 8.07 11.93
N ARG A 82 0.23 8.82 11.07
CA ARG A 82 -0.90 8.30 10.30
C ARG A 82 -0.38 7.89 8.94
N ASN A 83 -0.65 6.65 8.53
CA ASN A 83 -0.40 6.14 7.19
C ASN A 83 -1.66 6.39 6.34
N VAL A 84 -1.47 6.66 5.05
CA VAL A 84 -2.50 6.72 4.02
C VAL A 84 -2.21 5.69 2.95
N THR A 85 -3.20 4.85 2.67
CA THR A 85 -3.14 3.87 1.58
C THR A 85 -4.22 4.18 0.55
N VAL A 86 -3.91 4.09 -0.73
CA VAL A 86 -4.86 4.25 -1.83
C VAL A 86 -4.98 2.94 -2.57
N PHE A 87 -6.21 2.46 -2.71
CA PHE A 87 -6.55 1.29 -3.51
C PHE A 87 -7.16 1.74 -4.82
N GLU A 88 -6.72 1.16 -5.92
CA GLU A 88 -7.41 1.17 -7.20
C GLU A 88 -8.02 -0.20 -7.44
N TYR A 89 -9.33 -0.24 -7.68
CA TYR A 89 -10.08 -1.47 -7.84
C TYR A 89 -11.27 -1.29 -8.79
N VAL A 90 -11.75 -2.39 -9.34
CA VAL A 90 -13.00 -2.42 -10.12
C VAL A 90 -14.18 -2.59 -9.16
N ASP A 91 -15.13 -1.68 -9.18
CA ASP A 91 -16.34 -1.75 -8.34
C ASP A 91 -17.41 -2.71 -8.90
N GLU A 92 -18.53 -2.85 -8.17
CA GLU A 92 -19.64 -3.74 -8.56
C GLU A 92 -20.29 -3.34 -9.90
N SER A 93 -20.16 -2.08 -10.31
CA SER A 93 -20.64 -1.58 -11.60
C SER A 93 -19.65 -1.82 -12.74
N GLY A 94 -18.49 -2.43 -12.45
CA GLY A 94 -17.43 -2.66 -13.42
C GLY A 94 -16.54 -1.43 -13.69
N ASN A 95 -16.67 -0.36 -12.89
CA ASN A 95 -15.88 0.85 -13.09
C ASN A 95 -14.57 0.81 -12.30
N LEU A 96 -13.49 1.33 -12.91
CA LEU A 96 -12.22 1.51 -12.23
C LEU A 96 -12.32 2.70 -11.26
N THR A 97 -12.20 2.41 -9.97
CA THR A 97 -12.41 3.35 -8.88
C THR A 97 -11.18 3.40 -7.98
N GLN A 98 -10.89 4.58 -7.41
CA GLN A 98 -9.78 4.82 -6.51
C GLN A 98 -10.28 5.32 -5.16
N LYS A 99 -9.78 4.73 -4.06
CA LYS A 99 -10.20 5.12 -2.70
C LYS A 99 -9.01 5.17 -1.75
N ALA A 100 -8.88 6.30 -1.06
CA ALA A 100 -7.87 6.52 -0.03
C ALA A 100 -8.42 6.19 1.37
N PHE A 101 -7.55 5.60 2.18
CA PHE A 101 -7.81 5.19 3.56
C PHE A 101 -6.72 5.74 4.46
N ILE A 102 -7.06 6.01 5.73
CA ILE A 102 -6.12 6.42 6.75
C ILE A 102 -6.04 5.34 7.84
N SER A 103 -4.85 5.14 8.40
CA SER A 103 -4.69 4.30 9.59
C SER A 103 -5.49 4.88 10.75
N ASN A 104 -5.80 4.08 11.77
CA ASN A 104 -6.39 4.53 13.02
C ASN A 104 -5.54 4.03 14.21
N SER A 105 -6.04 4.12 15.45
CA SER A 105 -5.31 3.68 16.64
C SER A 105 -5.02 2.18 16.67
N GLU A 106 -5.79 1.38 15.94
CA GLU A 106 -5.78 -0.08 16.02
C GLU A 106 -5.27 -0.74 14.73
N LYS A 107 -5.42 -0.07 13.59
CA LYS A 107 -5.23 -0.65 12.26
C LYS A 107 -4.43 0.26 11.35
N HIS A 108 -3.53 -0.35 10.58
CA HIS A 108 -2.87 0.29 9.45
C HIS A 108 -3.86 0.59 8.32
N ALA A 109 -3.54 1.57 7.46
CA ALA A 109 -4.44 2.04 6.41
C ALA A 109 -4.75 0.95 5.38
N GLU A 110 -3.80 0.07 5.10
CA GLU A 110 -3.97 -1.11 4.24
C GLU A 110 -5.03 -2.04 4.80
N VAL A 111 -5.00 -2.29 6.12
CA VAL A 111 -5.97 -3.16 6.79
C VAL A 111 -7.36 -2.53 6.75
N VAL A 112 -7.45 -1.22 6.97
CA VAL A 112 -8.71 -0.47 6.83
C VAL A 112 -9.27 -0.58 5.41
N GLY A 113 -8.42 -0.46 4.39
CA GLY A 113 -8.83 -0.63 2.99
C GLY A 113 -9.30 -2.05 2.68
N MET A 114 -8.61 -3.07 3.18
CA MET A 114 -9.01 -4.47 3.02
C MET A 114 -10.35 -4.77 3.71
N ASP A 115 -10.56 -4.26 4.93
CA ASP A 115 -11.84 -4.38 5.63
C ASP A 115 -12.96 -3.70 4.84
N PHE A 116 -12.68 -2.54 4.22
CA PHE A 116 -13.64 -1.88 3.34
C PHE A 116 -14.01 -2.76 2.14
N LEU A 117 -13.03 -3.33 1.42
CA LEU A 117 -13.33 -4.20 0.27
C LEU A 117 -14.19 -5.40 0.70
N LYS A 118 -13.82 -6.05 1.80
CA LYS A 118 -14.56 -7.19 2.35
C LYS A 118 -15.99 -6.82 2.73
N ASN A 119 -16.19 -5.69 3.42
CA ASN A 119 -17.50 -5.25 3.86
C ASN A 119 -18.41 -4.80 2.71
N ASN A 120 -17.83 -4.46 1.55
CA ASN A 120 -18.56 -4.07 0.35
C ASN A 120 -18.59 -5.19 -0.70
N ASN A 121 -18.29 -6.44 -0.33
CA ASN A 121 -18.26 -7.60 -1.24
C ASN A 121 -17.39 -7.40 -2.49
N ILE A 122 -16.39 -6.50 -2.44
CA ILE A 122 -15.47 -6.28 -3.54
C ILE A 122 -14.41 -7.38 -3.48
N PRO A 123 -14.31 -8.24 -4.51
CA PRO A 123 -13.28 -9.27 -4.54
C PRO A 123 -11.89 -8.66 -4.52
N ASN A 124 -10.94 -9.32 -3.86
CA ASN A 124 -9.56 -8.85 -3.84
C ASN A 124 -8.95 -8.85 -5.25
N GLU A 125 -9.43 -9.74 -6.13
CA GLU A 125 -9.06 -9.85 -7.55
C GLU A 125 -9.44 -8.59 -8.36
N SER A 126 -10.40 -7.81 -7.85
CA SER A 126 -10.80 -6.55 -8.45
C SER A 126 -9.77 -5.44 -8.20
N VAL A 127 -8.91 -5.58 -7.19
CA VAL A 127 -7.84 -4.61 -6.89
C VAL A 127 -6.75 -4.72 -7.96
N LYS A 128 -6.39 -3.58 -8.56
CA LYS A 128 -5.38 -3.48 -9.62
C LYS A 128 -4.06 -2.95 -9.09
N ARG A 129 -4.12 -1.91 -8.25
CA ARG A 129 -2.94 -1.23 -7.71
C ARG A 129 -3.19 -0.80 -6.28
N ILE A 130 -2.13 -0.80 -5.48
CA ILE A 130 -2.14 -0.28 -4.11
C ILE A 130 -0.93 0.62 -3.94
N TYR A 131 -1.17 1.83 -3.45
CA TYR A 131 -0.13 2.74 -2.98
C TYR A 131 -0.22 2.87 -1.47
N THR A 132 0.91 2.80 -0.77
CA THR A 132 0.99 3.09 0.67
C THR A 132 2.21 3.94 0.99
N GLU A 133 2.11 4.73 2.06
CA GLU A 133 3.19 5.57 2.64
C GLU A 133 3.62 5.10 4.03
#